data_AF-A0AAE1SVU9-F1
#
_entry.id   AF-A0AAE1SVU9-F1
#
_cell.length_a   1.000
_cell.length_b   1.000
_cell.length_c   1.000
_cell.angle_alpha   90.00
_cell.angle_beta   90.00
_cell.angle_gamma   90.00
#
_symmetry.space_group_name_H-M   'P 1'
#
loop_
_entity.id
_entity.type
_entity.pdbx_description
1 polymer ?
#
loop_
_entity_poly.entity_id
_entity_poly.type
_entity_poly.pdbx_seq_one_letter_code
_entity_poly.pdbx_strand_id
1 'polypeptide(L)'
;MQVDMLQEENESLLEKLRLAEERCEEAEARARQLEQQVASLGEGVSMEARLLSRKEAALQQREAALKVAAQTYGGKGDELAALRTEAESLRTMTRRMTLSQEEMEEVVLKRCWLARYWTLCLSYGIHADIARAKQEYWSSLAPLSLEVVLEEGQKAKDENSLLYNDPEERETVPRDLNELLGDGNVESMLLVDKGLRELTSLKVDGAVALAMAQQRRPTALRLTDDMRPLPIEGQSFSEAYELSPEESEDVQFKQAWLTYFWRRAKNHRVEADIAEERLQFWINQGGQPLTSHDAIHVERGLIELKKLGIETQLWKETRRLVDPENTKKMQKENGF
;
A
#
# COMPACT_ATOMS: atom_id res chain seq x y z
N MET A 1 -34.54 -16.66 -50.29
CA MET A 1 -33.09 -16.69 -50.09
C MET A 1 -32.57 -15.47 -49.33
N GLN A 2 -32.71 -14.24 -49.83
CA GLN A 2 -32.23 -13.05 -49.08
C GLN A 2 -33.06 -12.74 -47.82
N VAL A 3 -34.38 -12.95 -47.86
CA VAL A 3 -35.27 -12.78 -46.70
C VAL A 3 -35.01 -13.85 -45.63
N ASP A 4 -34.81 -15.09 -46.04
CA ASP A 4 -34.53 -16.20 -45.11
C ASP A 4 -33.18 -16.02 -44.41
N MET A 5 -32.13 -15.57 -45.12
CA MET A 5 -30.84 -15.23 -44.51
C MET A 5 -30.95 -14.08 -43.51
N LEU A 6 -31.77 -13.06 -43.79
CA LEU A 6 -32.01 -11.95 -42.87
C LEU A 6 -32.86 -12.34 -41.65
N GLN A 7 -33.71 -13.36 -41.77
CA GLN A 7 -34.43 -13.93 -40.63
C GLN A 7 -33.49 -14.71 -39.72
N GLU A 8 -32.63 -15.55 -40.31
CA GLU A 8 -31.63 -16.33 -39.55
C GLU A 8 -30.61 -15.42 -38.85
N GLU A 9 -30.18 -14.33 -39.49
CA GLU A 9 -29.32 -13.32 -38.88
C GLU A 9 -30.03 -12.58 -37.73
N ASN A 10 -31.31 -12.22 -37.87
CA ASN A 10 -32.09 -11.60 -36.79
C ASN A 10 -32.28 -12.55 -35.60
N GLU A 11 -32.56 -13.83 -35.85
CA GLU A 11 -32.66 -14.85 -34.80
C GLU A 11 -31.32 -15.04 -34.08
N SER A 12 -30.21 -15.05 -34.83
CA SER A 12 -28.85 -15.10 -34.27
C SER A 12 -28.52 -13.89 -33.39
N LEU A 13 -28.93 -12.69 -33.82
CA LEU A 13 -28.71 -11.46 -33.07
C LEU A 13 -29.56 -11.41 -31.79
N LEU A 14 -30.81 -11.88 -31.84
CA LEU A 14 -31.68 -11.97 -30.67
C LEU A 14 -31.12 -12.93 -29.62
N GLU A 15 -30.60 -14.09 -30.03
CA GLU A 15 -30.00 -15.03 -29.07
C GLU A 15 -28.70 -14.49 -28.46
N LYS A 16 -27.87 -13.78 -29.26
CA LYS A 16 -26.67 -13.10 -28.73
C LYS A 16 -27.03 -11.98 -27.75
N LEU A 17 -28.11 -11.25 -28.01
CA LEU A 17 -28.59 -10.19 -27.12
C LEU A 17 -29.05 -10.81 -25.79
N ARG A 18 -29.84 -11.89 -25.84
CA ARG A 18 -30.31 -12.60 -24.64
C ARG A 18 -29.15 -13.12 -23.77
N LEU A 19 -28.13 -13.71 -24.39
CA LEU A 19 -26.93 -14.17 -23.69
C LEU A 19 -26.11 -13.01 -23.10
N ALA A 20 -26.08 -11.86 -23.78
CA ALA A 20 -25.42 -10.67 -23.25
C ALA A 20 -26.17 -10.06 -22.06
N GLU A 21 -27.50 -10.06 -22.10
CA GLU A 21 -28.37 -9.63 -21.01
C GLU A 21 -28.18 -10.52 -19.77
N GLU A 22 -28.21 -11.85 -19.93
CA GLU A 22 -27.99 -12.80 -18.83
C GLU A 22 -26.61 -12.59 -18.18
N ARG A 23 -25.57 -12.39 -18.98
CA ARG A 23 -24.22 -12.07 -18.47
C ARG A 23 -24.15 -10.72 -17.77
N CYS A 24 -24.95 -9.74 -18.19
CA CYS A 24 -25.05 -8.43 -17.55
C CYS A 24 -25.72 -8.55 -16.18
N GLU A 25 -26.82 -9.31 -16.09
CA GLU A 25 -27.52 -9.60 -14.83
C GLU A 25 -26.60 -10.34 -13.83
N GLU A 26 -25.85 -11.34 -14.29
CA GLU A 26 -24.86 -12.03 -13.45
C GLU A 26 -23.75 -11.09 -12.94
N ALA A 27 -23.26 -10.18 -13.78
CA ALA A 27 -22.25 -9.20 -13.41
C ALA A 27 -22.80 -8.18 -12.40
N GLU A 28 -24.03 -7.69 -12.61
CA GLU A 28 -24.70 -6.80 -11.66
C GLU A 28 -24.95 -7.48 -10.31
N ALA A 29 -25.37 -8.75 -10.31
CA ALA A 29 -25.55 -9.51 -9.08
C ALA A 29 -24.22 -9.66 -8.30
N ARG A 30 -23.12 -9.93 -9.01
CA ARG A 30 -21.78 -9.99 -8.40
C ARG A 30 -21.33 -8.62 -7.88
N ALA A 31 -21.58 -7.54 -8.61
CA ALA A 31 -21.27 -6.18 -8.19
C ALA A 31 -22.03 -5.82 -6.90
N ARG A 32 -23.33 -6.09 -6.82
CA ARG A 32 -24.13 -5.88 -5.60
C ARG A 32 -23.61 -6.69 -4.41
N GLN A 33 -23.18 -7.94 -4.63
CA GLN A 33 -22.60 -8.76 -3.57
C GLN A 33 -21.26 -8.18 -3.07
N LEU A 34 -20.42 -7.66 -3.96
CA LEU A 34 -19.17 -7.01 -3.59
C LEU A 34 -19.41 -5.67 -2.88
N GLU A 35 -20.40 -4.88 -3.31
CA GLU A 35 -20.84 -3.66 -2.61
C GLU A 35 -21.32 -3.97 -1.19
N GLN A 36 -22.10 -5.04 -1.00
CA GLN A 36 -22.50 -5.50 0.33
C GLN A 36 -21.30 -5.92 1.18
N GLN A 37 -20.31 -6.60 0.60
CA GLN A 37 -19.07 -6.91 1.29
C GLN A 37 -18.31 -5.64 1.67
N VAL A 38 -18.21 -4.63 0.79
CA VAL A 38 -17.59 -3.32 1.08
C VAL A 38 -18.33 -2.58 2.19
N ALA A 39 -19.66 -2.54 2.15
CA ALA A 39 -20.47 -1.91 3.18
C ALA A 39 -20.29 -2.60 4.56
N SER A 40 -20.32 -3.93 4.60
CA SER A 40 -20.08 -4.70 5.84
C SER A 40 -18.69 -4.46 6.42
N LEU A 41 -17.69 -4.15 5.59
CA LEU A 41 -16.35 -3.79 6.02
C LEU A 41 -16.32 -2.38 6.62
N GLY A 42 -17.01 -1.42 6.02
CA GLY A 42 -17.13 -0.07 6.58
C GLY A 42 -17.79 -0.07 7.96
N GLU A 43 -18.75 -0.95 8.20
CA GLU A 43 -19.37 -1.13 9.52
C GLU A 43 -18.42 -1.77 10.56
N GLY A 44 -17.61 -2.75 10.13
CA GLY A 44 -16.52 -3.32 10.94
C GLY A 44 -15.51 -2.25 11.38
N VAL A 45 -15.12 -1.39 10.44
CA VAL A 45 -14.20 -0.26 10.65
C VAL A 45 -14.74 0.77 11.64
N SER A 46 -16.03 1.07 11.54
CA SER A 46 -16.69 1.93 12.52
C SER A 46 -16.75 1.31 13.92
N MET A 47 -16.81 -0.02 14.06
CA MET A 47 -17.00 -0.69 15.34
C MET A 47 -15.70 -0.77 16.15
N GLU A 48 -14.55 -1.00 15.50
CA GLU A 48 -13.26 -1.11 16.17
C GLU A 48 -12.64 0.26 16.52
N ALA A 49 -12.84 1.28 15.68
CA ALA A 49 -12.55 2.67 16.04
C ALA A 49 -13.30 3.10 17.32
N ARG A 50 -14.59 2.76 17.43
CA ARG A 50 -15.39 2.98 18.66
C ARG A 50 -14.85 2.20 19.87
N LEU A 51 -14.35 0.98 19.66
CA LEU A 51 -13.70 0.20 20.72
C LEU A 51 -12.38 0.85 21.17
N LEU A 52 -11.58 1.39 20.25
CA LEU A 52 -10.35 2.11 20.57
C LEU A 52 -10.64 3.38 21.38
N SER A 53 -11.58 4.23 20.92
CA SER A 53 -11.99 5.42 21.67
C SER A 53 -12.49 5.09 23.07
N ARG A 54 -13.23 3.99 23.22
CA ARG A 54 -13.69 3.50 24.53
C ARG A 54 -12.53 3.08 25.43
N LYS A 55 -11.50 2.42 24.87
CA LYS A 55 -10.29 2.04 25.62
C LYS A 55 -9.45 3.25 26.01
N GLU A 56 -9.33 4.24 25.14
CA GLU A 56 -8.64 5.50 25.44
C GLU A 56 -9.34 6.27 26.55
N ALA A 57 -10.67 6.37 26.51
CA ALA A 57 -11.45 6.98 27.59
C ALA A 57 -11.28 6.23 28.92
N ALA A 58 -11.28 4.89 28.88
CA ALA A 58 -11.03 4.07 30.07
C ALA A 58 -9.60 4.28 30.62
N LEU A 59 -8.60 4.38 29.74
CA LEU A 59 -7.22 4.66 30.13
C LEU A 59 -7.11 6.05 30.80
N GLN A 60 -7.69 7.09 30.20
CA GLN A 60 -7.72 8.44 30.76
C GLN A 60 -8.39 8.47 32.14
N GLN A 61 -9.49 7.75 32.31
CA GLN A 61 -10.17 7.63 33.61
C GLN A 61 -9.27 6.98 34.66
N ARG A 62 -8.54 5.92 34.31
CA ARG A 62 -7.62 5.23 35.23
C ARG A 62 -6.38 6.06 35.56
N GLU A 63 -5.83 6.79 34.60
CA GLU A 63 -4.71 7.72 34.85
C GLU A 63 -5.12 8.88 35.76
N ALA A 64 -6.33 9.42 35.58
CA ALA A 64 -6.88 10.44 36.48
C ALA A 64 -7.09 9.90 37.90
N ALA A 65 -7.66 8.70 38.04
CA ALA A 65 -7.83 8.04 39.34
C ALA A 65 -6.48 7.78 40.03
N LEU A 66 -5.46 7.37 39.27
CA LEU A 66 -4.11 7.17 39.78
C LEU A 66 -3.47 8.48 40.26
N LYS A 67 -3.64 9.59 39.52
CA LYS A 67 -3.17 10.91 39.96
C LYS A 67 -3.84 11.35 41.27
N VAL A 68 -5.16 11.15 41.39
CA VAL A 68 -5.92 11.47 42.61
C VAL A 68 -5.47 10.60 43.78
N ALA A 69 -5.35 9.29 43.58
CA ALA A 69 -4.92 8.34 44.61
C ALA A 69 -3.48 8.63 45.09
N ALA A 70 -2.58 9.03 44.19
CA ALA A 70 -1.21 9.40 44.53
C ALA A 70 -1.13 10.69 45.37
N GLN A 71 -2.09 11.60 45.22
CA GLN A 71 -2.18 12.84 46.01
C GLN A 71 -2.85 12.62 47.38
N THR A 72 -3.75 11.65 47.51
CA THR A 72 -4.51 11.37 48.75
C THR A 72 -3.83 10.37 49.67
N TYR A 73 -3.16 9.36 49.11
CA TYR A 73 -2.42 8.34 49.86
C TYR A 73 -0.95 8.46 49.47
N GLY A 74 -0.08 8.81 50.43
CA GLY A 74 1.36 9.04 50.23
C GLY A 74 2.17 7.81 49.75
N GLY A 75 1.84 7.28 48.57
CA GLY A 75 2.65 6.35 47.79
C GLY A 75 2.64 4.87 48.21
N LYS A 76 1.88 4.44 49.23
CA LYS A 76 1.91 3.03 49.70
C LYS A 76 0.52 2.49 50.03
N GLY A 77 -0.10 1.88 49.04
CA GLY A 77 -1.28 1.03 49.22
C GLY A 77 -1.37 0.02 48.08
N ASP A 78 -1.77 -1.22 48.37
CA ASP A 78 -1.96 -2.27 47.37
C ASP A 78 -2.94 -1.82 46.26
N GLU A 79 -3.87 -0.91 46.58
CA GLU A 79 -4.80 -0.28 45.64
C GLU A 79 -4.10 0.63 44.61
N LEU A 80 -3.07 1.39 45.02
CA LEU A 80 -2.25 2.19 44.09
C LEU A 80 -1.44 1.29 43.16
N ALA A 81 -0.91 0.18 43.67
CA ALA A 81 -0.19 -0.80 42.86
C ALA A 81 -1.11 -1.47 41.84
N ALA A 82 -2.32 -1.88 42.26
CA ALA A 82 -3.33 -2.46 41.38
C ALA A 82 -3.76 -1.48 40.27
N LEU A 83 -4.10 -0.23 40.63
CA LEU A 83 -4.47 0.81 39.66
C LEU A 83 -3.34 1.11 38.67
N ARG A 84 -2.09 1.12 39.15
CA ARG A 84 -0.91 1.29 38.29
C ARG A 84 -0.77 0.14 37.30
N THR A 85 -0.88 -1.11 37.74
CA THR A 85 -0.80 -2.27 36.85
C THR A 85 -1.93 -2.30 35.82
N GLU A 86 -3.14 -1.88 36.19
CA GLU A 86 -4.28 -1.80 35.29
C GLU A 86 -4.10 -0.69 34.24
N ALA A 87 -3.63 0.48 34.66
CA ALA A 87 -3.29 1.59 33.75
C ALA A 87 -2.15 1.20 32.79
N GLU A 88 -1.12 0.52 33.28
CA GLU A 88 0.00 0.02 32.46
C GLU A 88 -0.51 -0.99 31.41
N SER A 89 -1.37 -1.94 31.81
CA SER A 89 -1.98 -2.92 30.91
C SER A 89 -2.84 -2.28 29.82
N LEU A 90 -3.71 -1.34 30.20
CA LEU A 90 -4.54 -0.60 29.24
C LEU A 90 -3.68 0.24 28.30
N ARG A 91 -2.63 0.89 28.82
CA ARG A 91 -1.69 1.67 28.00
C ARG A 91 -0.95 0.82 26.99
N THR A 92 -0.50 -0.38 27.37
CA THR A 92 0.07 -1.35 26.43
C THR A 92 -0.95 -1.75 25.38
N MET A 93 -2.19 -2.05 25.78
CA MET A 93 -3.25 -2.44 24.84
C MET A 93 -3.57 -1.33 23.84
N THR A 94 -3.69 -0.08 24.29
CA THR A 94 -3.90 1.09 23.44
C THR A 94 -2.72 1.30 22.49
N ARG A 95 -1.48 1.24 22.97
CA ARG A 95 -0.27 1.37 22.12
C ARG A 95 -0.17 0.28 21.05
N ARG A 96 -0.66 -0.94 21.32
CA ARG A 96 -0.72 -2.01 20.30
C ARG A 96 -1.76 -1.73 19.22
N MET A 97 -2.75 -0.89 19.50
CA MET A 97 -3.81 -0.53 18.57
C MET A 97 -3.53 0.76 17.80
N THR A 98 -2.69 1.64 18.34
CA THR A 98 -2.23 2.85 17.65
C THR A 98 -1.07 2.52 16.69
N LEU A 99 -1.05 3.14 15.51
CA LEU A 99 0.06 3.06 14.56
C LEU A 99 1.15 4.06 14.93
N SER A 100 2.42 3.68 14.76
CA SER A 100 3.54 4.60 14.78
C SER A 100 3.55 5.51 13.53
N GLN A 101 4.38 6.55 13.53
CA GLN A 101 4.54 7.42 12.37
C GLN A 101 4.97 6.63 11.12
N GLU A 102 5.97 5.76 11.22
CA GLU A 102 6.42 4.95 10.08
C GLU A 102 5.36 3.95 9.61
N GLU A 103 4.56 3.41 10.54
CA GLU A 103 3.45 2.52 10.17
C GLU A 103 2.34 3.31 9.46
N MET A 104 2.11 4.57 9.83
CA MET A 104 1.19 5.47 9.14
C MET A 104 1.70 5.83 7.74
N GLU A 105 2.98 6.13 7.60
CA GLU A 105 3.62 6.34 6.29
C GLU A 105 3.40 5.12 5.38
N GLU A 106 3.62 3.91 5.89
CA GLU A 106 3.35 2.67 5.15
C GLU A 106 1.87 2.55 4.74
N VAL A 107 0.92 2.87 5.63
CA VAL A 107 -0.52 2.89 5.28
C VAL A 107 -0.78 3.84 4.12
N VAL A 108 -0.21 5.05 4.15
CA VAL A 108 -0.37 6.05 3.09
C VAL A 108 0.20 5.54 1.78
N LEU A 109 1.42 4.98 1.77
CA LEU A 109 2.02 4.40 0.58
C LEU A 109 1.11 3.29 -0.01
N LYS A 110 0.61 2.39 0.83
CA LYS A 110 -0.30 1.31 0.40
C LYS A 110 -1.61 1.85 -0.18
N ARG A 111 -2.20 2.90 0.40
CA ARG A 111 -3.37 3.61 -0.16
C ARG A 111 -3.05 4.20 -1.53
N CYS A 112 -1.86 4.81 -1.68
CA CYS A 112 -1.41 5.37 -2.96
C CYS A 112 -1.27 4.29 -4.03
N TRP A 113 -0.70 3.12 -3.71
CA TRP A 113 -0.63 1.98 -4.62
C TRP A 113 -2.03 1.56 -5.08
N LEU A 114 -2.97 1.41 -4.14
CA LEU A 114 -4.35 1.04 -4.44
C LEU A 114 -5.04 2.07 -5.32
N ALA A 115 -4.95 3.36 -4.97
CA ALA A 115 -5.54 4.44 -5.74
C ALA A 115 -4.99 4.48 -7.18
N ARG A 116 -3.67 4.38 -7.35
CA ARG A 116 -3.03 4.39 -8.67
C ARG A 116 -3.46 3.19 -9.50
N TYR A 117 -3.39 1.98 -8.97
CA TYR A 117 -3.69 0.76 -9.73
C TYR A 117 -5.17 0.63 -10.09
N TRP A 118 -6.09 1.08 -9.23
CA TRP A 118 -7.51 1.15 -9.59
C TRP A 118 -7.81 2.25 -10.61
N THR A 119 -7.08 3.36 -10.59
CA THR A 119 -7.16 4.39 -11.64
C THR A 119 -6.71 3.83 -13.00
N LEU A 120 -5.59 3.11 -13.03
CA LEU A 120 -5.12 2.44 -14.25
C LEU A 120 -6.12 1.38 -14.75
N CYS A 121 -6.74 0.63 -13.83
CA CYS A 121 -7.80 -0.31 -14.19
C CYS A 121 -8.97 0.38 -14.88
N LEU A 122 -9.42 1.51 -14.34
CA LEU A 122 -10.51 2.29 -14.93
C LEU A 122 -10.14 2.81 -16.33
N SER A 123 -8.92 3.36 -16.48
CA SER A 123 -8.41 3.87 -17.77
C SER A 123 -8.32 2.79 -18.85
N TYR A 124 -7.94 1.57 -18.48
CA TYR A 124 -7.79 0.46 -19.42
C TYR A 124 -9.01 -0.45 -19.52
N GLY A 125 -10.09 -0.19 -18.77
CA GLY A 125 -11.26 -1.04 -18.73
C GLY A 125 -11.02 -2.42 -18.12
N ILE A 126 -10.02 -2.55 -17.23
CA ILE A 126 -9.73 -3.77 -16.48
C ILE A 126 -10.71 -3.86 -15.31
N HIS A 127 -11.39 -5.00 -15.14
CA HIS A 127 -12.40 -5.19 -14.09
C HIS A 127 -13.44 -4.04 -14.05
N ALA A 128 -14.00 -3.71 -15.22
CA ALA A 128 -14.85 -2.53 -15.43
C ALA A 128 -16.10 -2.47 -14.54
N ASP A 129 -16.55 -3.62 -14.04
CA ASP A 129 -17.66 -3.78 -13.10
C ASP A 129 -17.36 -3.18 -11.71
N ILE A 130 -16.11 -3.19 -11.27
CA ILE A 130 -15.72 -2.73 -9.92
C ILE A 130 -14.72 -1.58 -9.92
N ALA A 131 -13.99 -1.35 -11.02
CA ALA A 131 -12.88 -0.41 -11.08
C ALA A 131 -13.29 1.01 -10.67
N ARG A 132 -14.48 1.48 -11.09
CA ARG A 132 -14.99 2.81 -10.74
C ARG A 132 -15.18 2.98 -9.24
N ALA A 133 -15.95 2.09 -8.61
CA ALA A 133 -16.22 2.17 -7.18
C ALA A 133 -14.94 2.05 -6.34
N LYS A 134 -14.02 1.16 -6.75
CA LYS A 134 -12.72 0.99 -6.08
C LYS A 134 -11.83 2.22 -6.25
N GLN A 135 -11.76 2.79 -7.45
CA GLN A 135 -10.98 3.99 -7.72
C GLN A 135 -11.50 5.17 -6.90
N GLU A 136 -12.82 5.44 -6.93
CA GLU A 136 -13.44 6.52 -6.15
C GLU A 136 -13.12 6.38 -4.65
N TYR A 137 -13.24 5.17 -4.11
CA TYR A 137 -12.93 4.89 -2.70
C TYR A 137 -11.46 5.15 -2.36
N TRP A 138 -10.52 4.53 -3.08
CA TRP A 138 -9.09 4.64 -2.75
C TRP A 138 -8.52 6.02 -3.06
N SER A 139 -8.98 6.68 -4.14
CA SER A 139 -8.59 8.06 -4.45
C SER A 139 -9.13 9.07 -3.44
N SER A 140 -10.27 8.79 -2.78
CA SER A 140 -10.74 9.64 -1.68
C SER A 140 -9.79 9.62 -0.48
N LEU A 141 -9.08 8.51 -0.27
CA LEU A 141 -8.10 8.31 0.80
C LEU A 141 -6.67 8.70 0.40
N ALA A 142 -6.38 8.78 -0.90
CA ALA A 142 -5.06 9.11 -1.44
C ALA A 142 -5.20 9.88 -2.78
N PRO A 143 -5.59 11.16 -2.74
CA PRO A 143 -5.86 11.94 -3.94
C PRO A 143 -4.59 12.25 -4.76
N LEU A 144 -3.42 12.34 -4.11
CA LEU A 144 -2.12 12.64 -4.74
C LEU A 144 -1.18 11.43 -4.71
N SER A 145 -1.68 10.28 -5.16
CA SER A 145 -0.99 8.99 -4.99
C SER A 145 0.43 8.92 -5.57
N LEU A 146 0.68 9.53 -6.74
CA LEU A 146 2.00 9.52 -7.36
C LEU A 146 2.97 10.47 -6.64
N GLU A 147 2.57 11.72 -6.42
CA GLU A 147 3.40 12.76 -5.80
C GLU A 147 3.88 12.34 -4.41
N VAL A 148 2.97 11.85 -3.56
CA VAL A 148 3.29 11.42 -2.19
C VAL A 148 4.32 10.28 -2.18
N VAL A 149 4.17 9.29 -3.06
CA VAL A 149 5.10 8.14 -3.10
C VAL A 149 6.47 8.57 -3.62
N LEU A 150 6.53 9.45 -4.62
CA LEU A 150 7.78 9.99 -5.13
C LEU A 150 8.50 10.86 -4.08
N GLU A 151 7.77 11.69 -3.34
CA GLU A 151 8.30 12.50 -2.24
C GLU A 151 8.88 11.65 -1.12
N GLU A 152 8.16 10.62 -0.66
CA GLU A 152 8.66 9.69 0.36
C GLU A 152 9.85 8.88 -0.15
N GLY A 153 9.86 8.48 -1.42
CA GLY A 153 11.02 7.87 -2.06
C GLY A 153 12.23 8.80 -2.08
N GLN A 154 12.04 10.08 -2.41
CA GLN A 154 13.10 11.08 -2.45
C GLN A 154 13.65 11.39 -1.05
N LYS A 155 12.77 11.59 -0.06
CA LYS A 155 13.12 11.70 1.37
C LYS A 155 13.93 10.49 1.82
N ALA A 156 13.54 9.29 1.41
CA ALA A 156 14.28 8.06 1.68
C ALA A 156 15.62 7.97 0.92
N LYS A 157 15.87 8.73 -0.16
CA LYS A 157 17.22 8.86 -0.74
C LYS A 157 18.07 9.82 0.09
N ASP A 158 17.48 10.95 0.48
CA ASP A 158 18.18 12.08 1.09
C ASP A 158 18.44 11.93 2.59
N GLU A 159 17.84 10.95 3.28
CA GLU A 159 17.95 10.79 4.75
C GLU A 159 19.42 10.65 5.25
N ASN A 160 20.34 10.11 4.45
CA ASN A 160 21.77 10.08 4.81
C ASN A 160 22.47 11.46 4.73
N SER A 161 21.93 12.39 3.93
CA SER A 161 22.49 13.72 3.73
C SER A 161 22.14 14.68 4.88
N LEU A 162 21.21 14.31 5.77
CA LEU A 162 20.67 15.14 6.86
C LEU A 162 21.23 14.79 8.24
N LEU A 163 22.47 14.27 8.31
CA LEU A 163 23.17 13.94 9.56
C LEU A 163 23.46 15.17 10.47
N TYR A 164 22.90 16.34 10.17
CA TYR A 164 23.09 17.61 10.88
C TYR A 164 21.79 18.29 11.33
N ASN A 165 20.64 17.61 11.41
CA ASN A 165 19.46 18.21 12.04
C ASN A 165 19.07 17.47 13.33
N ASP A 166 18.85 18.30 14.35
CA ASP A 166 18.49 17.98 15.73
C ASP A 166 17.25 17.05 15.78
N PRO A 167 17.24 15.98 16.61
CA PRO A 167 16.07 15.10 16.78
C PRO A 167 14.76 15.80 17.14
N GLU A 168 14.78 17.07 17.58
CA GLU A 168 13.58 17.86 17.89
C GLU A 168 12.79 18.35 16.66
N GLU A 169 13.39 18.42 15.46
CA GLU A 169 12.65 18.83 14.24
C GLU A 169 11.81 17.70 13.61
N ARG A 170 11.98 16.45 14.06
CA ARG A 170 11.16 15.32 13.60
C ARG A 170 9.74 15.32 14.20
N GLU A 171 9.46 16.19 15.16
CA GLU A 171 8.21 16.19 15.94
C GLU A 171 7.17 17.24 15.50
N THR A 172 7.50 18.10 14.53
CA THR A 172 6.63 19.18 14.07
C THR A 172 5.94 18.87 12.73
N VAL A 173 5.09 17.85 12.73
CA VAL A 173 4.02 17.76 11.73
C VAL A 173 2.83 18.59 12.24
N PRO A 174 2.32 19.58 11.49
CA PRO A 174 1.17 20.38 11.88
C PRO A 174 -0.04 19.49 12.19
N ARG A 175 -0.70 19.83 13.31
CA ARG A 175 -1.86 19.12 13.86
C ARG A 175 -3.02 18.94 12.86
N ASP A 176 -3.03 19.71 11.77
CA ASP A 176 -4.03 19.70 10.69
C ASP A 176 -3.90 18.53 9.70
N LEU A 177 -2.75 17.83 9.62
CA LEU A 177 -2.60 16.64 8.76
C LEU A 177 -3.24 15.38 9.38
N ASN A 178 -3.40 15.34 10.70
CA ASN A 178 -4.03 14.21 11.40
C ASN A 178 -5.53 14.08 11.08
N GLU A 179 -6.20 15.14 10.65
CA GLU A 179 -7.61 15.08 10.22
C GLU A 179 -7.76 14.51 8.80
N LEU A 180 -6.70 14.53 7.97
CA LEU A 180 -6.69 13.93 6.64
C LEU A 180 -6.21 12.46 6.63
N LEU A 181 -5.48 12.02 7.66
CA LEU A 181 -4.73 10.76 7.66
C LEU A 181 -5.57 9.49 7.91
N GLY A 182 -6.86 9.61 8.26
CA GLY A 182 -7.77 8.47 8.35
C GLY A 182 -7.34 7.43 9.37
N ASP A 183 -7.83 7.58 10.60
CA ASP A 183 -7.75 6.69 11.76
C ASP A 183 -6.35 6.07 12.02
N GLY A 184 -5.65 6.64 13.00
CA GLY A 184 -4.31 6.25 13.49
C GLY A 184 -4.21 4.88 14.14
N ASN A 185 -5.01 3.92 13.70
CA ASN A 185 -5.19 2.62 14.33
C ASN A 185 -4.78 1.46 13.41
N VAL A 186 -4.56 0.28 13.98
CA VAL A 186 -4.12 -0.93 13.26
C VAL A 186 -5.10 -1.36 12.16
N GLU A 187 -6.35 -0.94 12.23
CA GLU A 187 -7.35 -1.28 11.22
C GLU A 187 -7.09 -0.60 9.88
N SER A 188 -6.61 0.64 9.88
CA SER A 188 -6.15 1.31 8.66
C SER A 188 -5.09 0.48 7.93
N MET A 189 -4.19 -0.18 8.67
CA MET A 189 -3.22 -1.13 8.10
C MET A 189 -3.90 -2.40 7.55
N LEU A 190 -4.82 -3.01 8.30
CA LEU A 190 -5.53 -4.21 7.85
C LEU A 190 -6.38 -3.96 6.59
N LEU A 191 -6.99 -2.78 6.50
CA LEU A 191 -7.80 -2.33 5.38
C LEU A 191 -6.96 -2.24 4.09
N VAL A 192 -5.81 -1.57 4.16
CA VAL A 192 -4.92 -1.46 3.00
C VAL A 192 -4.32 -2.81 2.62
N ASP A 193 -3.94 -3.65 3.58
CA ASP A 193 -3.44 -5.01 3.32
C ASP A 193 -4.51 -5.89 2.68
N LYS A 194 -5.78 -5.72 3.07
CA LYS A 194 -6.90 -6.39 2.40
C LYS A 194 -7.05 -5.91 0.96
N GLY A 195 -6.98 -4.59 0.72
CA GLY A 195 -7.01 -4.02 -0.63
C GLY A 195 -5.89 -4.56 -1.53
N LEU A 196 -4.66 -4.62 -1.03
CA LEU A 196 -3.51 -5.15 -1.80
C LEU A 196 -3.64 -6.64 -2.10
N ARG A 197 -4.17 -7.43 -1.14
CA ARG A 197 -4.51 -8.84 -1.38
C ARG A 197 -5.59 -9.00 -2.46
N GLU A 198 -6.58 -8.11 -2.49
CA GLU A 198 -7.61 -8.09 -3.52
C GLU A 198 -7.01 -7.82 -4.91
N LEU A 199 -6.15 -6.79 -5.05
CA LEU A 199 -5.41 -6.54 -6.30
C LEU A 199 -4.64 -7.78 -6.77
N THR A 200 -3.94 -8.43 -5.85
CA THR A 200 -3.17 -9.67 -6.13
C THR A 200 -4.10 -10.80 -6.59
N SER A 201 -5.23 -11.01 -5.90
CA SER A 201 -6.21 -12.06 -6.23
C SER A 201 -6.81 -11.85 -7.62
N LEU A 202 -7.06 -10.60 -7.97
CA LEU A 202 -7.62 -10.18 -9.26
C LEU A 202 -6.55 -10.06 -10.36
N LYS A 203 -5.28 -10.30 -10.03
CA LYS A 203 -4.11 -10.20 -10.92
C LYS A 203 -4.02 -8.84 -11.63
N VAL A 204 -4.36 -7.78 -10.90
CA VAL A 204 -4.42 -6.42 -11.46
C VAL A 204 -3.06 -5.99 -12.00
N ASP A 205 -1.96 -6.24 -11.29
CA ASP A 205 -0.62 -5.83 -11.71
C ASP A 205 -0.25 -6.37 -13.09
N GLY A 206 -0.50 -7.67 -13.32
CA GLY A 206 -0.22 -8.32 -14.60
C GLY A 206 -1.15 -7.85 -15.73
N ALA A 207 -2.41 -7.54 -15.42
CA ALA A 207 -3.36 -7.01 -16.39
C ALA A 207 -2.99 -5.58 -16.82
N VAL A 208 -2.61 -4.73 -15.88
CA VAL A 208 -2.15 -3.35 -16.12
C VAL A 208 -0.86 -3.35 -16.94
N ALA A 209 0.14 -4.16 -16.56
CA ALA A 209 1.39 -4.28 -17.31
C ALA A 209 1.16 -4.77 -18.75
N LEU A 210 0.23 -5.72 -18.95
CA LEU A 210 -0.15 -6.18 -20.28
C LEU A 210 -0.83 -5.08 -21.10
N ALA A 211 -1.73 -4.30 -20.49
CA ALA A 211 -2.43 -3.19 -21.13
C ALA A 211 -1.45 -2.07 -21.57
N MET A 212 -0.52 -1.67 -20.69
CA MET A 212 0.57 -0.74 -21.01
C MET A 212 1.40 -1.24 -22.20
N ALA A 213 1.82 -2.51 -22.16
CA ALA A 213 2.61 -3.11 -23.24
C ALA A 213 1.82 -3.21 -24.56
N GLN A 214 0.50 -3.42 -24.49
CA GLN A 214 -0.37 -3.43 -25.66
C GLN A 214 -0.52 -2.05 -26.28
N GLN A 215 -0.65 -0.97 -25.49
CA GLN A 215 -0.73 0.39 -26.04
C GLN A 215 0.55 0.85 -26.73
N ARG A 216 1.71 0.32 -26.32
CA ARG A 216 2.99 0.58 -26.98
C ARG A 216 3.07 -0.01 -28.41
N ARG A 217 2.47 -1.18 -28.65
CA ARG A 217 2.57 -1.90 -29.95
C ARG A 217 1.94 -1.16 -31.15
N PRO A 218 0.74 -0.56 -31.06
CA PRO A 218 0.17 0.28 -32.11
C PRO A 218 1.05 1.49 -32.45
N THR A 219 1.64 2.13 -31.44
CA THR A 219 2.48 3.32 -31.62
C THR A 219 3.79 2.98 -32.35
N ALA A 220 4.41 1.84 -32.04
CA ALA A 220 5.58 1.35 -32.75
C ALA A 220 5.29 1.04 -34.24
N LEU A 221 4.12 0.46 -34.54
CA LEU A 221 3.72 0.16 -35.91
C LEU A 221 3.43 1.41 -36.76
N ARG A 222 2.99 2.52 -36.16
CA ARG A 222 2.79 3.80 -36.88
C ARG A 222 4.10 4.55 -37.15
N LEU A 223 5.13 4.34 -36.34
CA LEU A 223 6.47 4.91 -36.56
C LEU A 223 7.26 4.15 -37.64
N THR A 224 6.87 2.91 -37.97
CA THR A 224 7.53 2.08 -38.99
C THR A 224 6.89 2.15 -40.38
N ASP A 225 5.80 2.90 -40.58
CA ASP A 225 5.13 2.99 -41.88
C ASP A 225 5.96 3.78 -42.93
N ASP A 226 6.95 4.57 -42.50
CA ASP A 226 7.80 5.35 -43.41
C ASP A 226 9.12 4.68 -43.82
N MET A 227 9.47 3.50 -43.29
CA MET A 227 10.65 2.76 -43.76
C MET A 227 10.42 1.26 -43.65
N ARG A 228 10.22 0.58 -44.79
CA ARG A 228 10.47 -0.86 -44.87
C ARG A 228 11.99 -1.10 -44.89
N PRO A 229 12.54 -1.84 -43.93
CA PRO A 229 13.51 -2.87 -44.24
C PRO A 229 12.85 -4.24 -44.10
N LEU A 230 13.09 -5.10 -45.09
CA LEU A 230 12.76 -6.52 -45.06
C LEU A 230 13.32 -7.16 -43.79
N PRO A 231 12.69 -8.23 -43.26
CA PRO A 231 13.22 -8.94 -42.10
C PRO A 231 14.50 -9.65 -42.52
N ILE A 232 15.65 -9.07 -42.16
CA ILE A 232 16.91 -9.80 -42.12
C ILE A 232 16.88 -10.60 -40.81
N GLU A 233 16.84 -11.92 -40.95
CA GLU A 233 17.08 -12.88 -39.87
C GLU A 233 18.33 -12.47 -39.08
N GLY A 234 18.18 -12.20 -37.78
CA GLY A 234 19.31 -12.14 -36.84
C GLY A 234 19.52 -10.87 -36.02
N GLN A 235 18.64 -9.87 -36.04
CA GLN A 235 18.76 -8.73 -35.12
C GLN A 235 18.22 -9.06 -33.71
N SER A 236 19.16 -9.51 -32.86
CA SER A 236 19.25 -9.22 -31.41
C SER A 236 17.92 -8.90 -30.69
N PHE A 237 17.38 -9.88 -29.96
CA PHE A 237 16.37 -9.66 -28.91
C PHE A 237 16.92 -8.87 -27.68
N SER A 238 18.04 -8.15 -27.84
CA SER A 238 18.87 -7.60 -26.76
C SER A 238 19.12 -6.09 -26.90
N GLU A 239 18.15 -5.33 -27.41
CA GLU A 239 18.18 -3.86 -27.30
C GLU A 239 17.10 -3.40 -26.32
N ALA A 240 17.54 -2.68 -25.29
CA ALA A 240 16.65 -2.05 -24.32
C ALA A 240 15.83 -0.98 -25.04
N TYR A 241 14.50 -1.10 -25.03
CA TYR A 241 13.63 -0.06 -25.57
C TYR A 241 13.28 0.98 -24.49
N GLU A 242 13.00 2.20 -24.93
CA GLU A 242 12.51 3.29 -24.08
C GLU A 242 11.04 3.04 -23.68
N LEU A 243 10.72 3.30 -22.42
CA LEU A 243 9.39 3.10 -21.87
C LEU A 243 8.40 4.19 -22.32
N SER A 244 7.12 3.85 -22.41
CA SER A 244 6.07 4.87 -22.54
C SER A 244 6.03 5.80 -21.32
N PRO A 245 5.44 7.00 -21.41
CA PRO A 245 5.32 7.89 -20.23
C PRO A 245 4.64 7.20 -19.05
N GLU A 246 3.60 6.40 -19.31
CA GLU A 246 2.86 5.68 -18.29
C GLU A 246 3.66 4.52 -17.68
N GLU A 247 4.40 3.76 -18.51
CA GLU A 247 5.34 2.73 -18.04
C GLU A 247 6.48 3.38 -17.21
N SER A 248 6.99 4.53 -17.64
CA SER A 248 8.03 5.29 -16.95
C SER A 248 7.56 5.76 -15.56
N GLU A 249 6.36 6.32 -15.46
CA GLU A 249 5.79 6.70 -14.16
C GLU A 249 5.58 5.49 -13.24
N ASP A 250 5.10 4.36 -13.75
CA ASP A 250 4.93 3.14 -12.94
C ASP A 250 6.29 2.61 -12.43
N VAL A 251 7.34 2.67 -13.26
CA VAL A 251 8.70 2.33 -12.83
C VAL A 251 9.20 3.28 -11.74
N GLN A 252 9.02 4.60 -11.90
CA GLN A 252 9.44 5.58 -10.89
C GLN A 252 8.69 5.38 -9.56
N PHE A 253 7.38 5.14 -9.64
CA PHE A 253 6.54 4.83 -8.50
C PHE A 253 7.06 3.60 -7.72
N LYS A 254 7.39 2.52 -8.44
CA LYS A 254 7.97 1.30 -7.85
C LYS A 254 9.38 1.49 -7.32
N GLN A 255 10.23 2.28 -7.99
CA GLN A 255 11.56 2.63 -7.49
C GLN A 255 11.48 3.38 -6.17
N ALA A 256 10.57 4.36 -6.07
CA ALA A 256 10.34 5.11 -4.84
C ALA A 256 9.87 4.20 -3.70
N TRP A 257 8.92 3.30 -3.97
CA TRP A 257 8.49 2.26 -3.04
C TRP A 257 9.65 1.41 -2.52
N LEU A 258 10.46 0.86 -3.44
CA LEU A 258 11.60 0.01 -3.09
C LEU A 258 12.63 0.79 -2.27
N THR A 259 12.91 2.03 -2.63
CA THR A 259 13.83 2.90 -1.90
C THR A 259 13.36 3.12 -0.46
N TYR A 260 12.08 3.44 -0.27
CA TYR A 260 11.50 3.62 1.06
C TYR A 260 11.65 2.37 1.93
N PHE A 261 11.23 1.20 1.44
CA PHE A 261 11.28 -0.03 2.24
C PHE A 261 12.70 -0.50 2.54
N TRP A 262 13.63 -0.38 1.59
CA TRP A 262 15.03 -0.72 1.85
C TRP A 262 15.70 0.27 2.80
N ARG A 263 15.34 1.55 2.75
CA ARG A 263 15.76 2.55 3.75
C ARG A 263 15.28 2.17 5.14
N ARG A 264 13.99 1.85 5.27
CA ARG A 264 13.41 1.46 6.56
C ARG A 264 14.00 0.14 7.07
N ALA A 265 14.22 -0.84 6.19
CA ALA A 265 14.89 -2.10 6.53
C ALA A 265 16.28 -1.86 7.11
N LYS A 266 17.08 -1.00 6.47
CA LYS A 266 18.38 -0.56 6.98
C LYS A 266 18.27 0.09 8.37
N ASN A 267 17.36 1.05 8.54
CA ASN A 267 17.19 1.78 9.81
C ASN A 267 16.84 0.84 10.97
N HIS A 268 16.01 -0.18 10.72
CA HIS A 268 15.60 -1.19 11.72
C HIS A 268 16.48 -2.44 11.76
N ARG A 269 17.57 -2.47 10.98
CA ARG A 269 18.50 -3.62 10.89
C ARG A 269 17.84 -4.93 10.46
N VAL A 270 16.78 -4.83 9.65
CA VAL A 270 16.13 -5.98 8.98
C VAL A 270 16.95 -6.35 7.75
N GLU A 271 17.32 -7.62 7.60
CA GLU A 271 18.19 -8.11 6.52
C GLU A 271 19.47 -7.25 6.37
N ALA A 272 20.14 -7.00 7.52
CA ALA A 272 21.24 -6.03 7.63
C ALA A 272 22.45 -6.33 6.74
N ASP A 273 22.61 -7.57 6.29
CA ASP A 273 23.64 -8.02 5.36
C ASP A 273 23.42 -7.51 3.92
N ILE A 274 22.17 -7.30 3.50
CA ILE A 274 21.82 -6.89 2.13
C ILE A 274 21.14 -5.52 2.05
N ALA A 275 20.54 -5.02 3.14
CA ALA A 275 19.71 -3.82 3.10
C ALA A 275 20.47 -2.57 2.62
N GLU A 276 21.73 -2.42 3.02
CA GLU A 276 22.59 -1.32 2.54
C GLU A 276 22.85 -1.43 1.04
N GLU A 277 23.26 -2.60 0.56
CA GLU A 277 23.57 -2.81 -0.85
C GLU A 277 22.35 -2.53 -1.74
N ARG A 278 21.18 -3.03 -1.32
CA ARG A 278 19.91 -2.83 -2.03
C ARG A 278 19.48 -1.36 -2.02
N LEU A 279 19.58 -0.69 -0.88
CA LEU A 279 19.31 0.73 -0.79
C LEU A 279 20.24 1.55 -1.70
N GLN A 280 21.56 1.28 -1.68
CA GLN A 280 22.52 1.97 -2.54
C GLN A 280 22.24 1.73 -4.02
N PHE A 281 21.84 0.51 -4.39
CA PHE A 281 21.39 0.23 -5.76
C PHE A 281 20.26 1.18 -6.17
N TRP A 282 19.17 1.29 -5.39
CA TRP A 282 18.03 2.15 -5.73
C TRP A 282 18.31 3.65 -5.67
N ILE A 283 19.21 4.10 -4.78
CA ILE A 283 19.66 5.50 -4.75
C ILE A 283 20.37 5.86 -6.06
N ASN A 284 21.23 4.96 -6.55
CA ASN A 284 22.02 5.18 -7.77
C ASN A 284 21.21 5.01 -9.06
N GLN A 285 19.99 4.47 -9.00
CA GLN A 285 19.05 4.45 -10.11
C GLN A 285 18.42 5.85 -10.28
N GLY A 286 18.78 6.54 -11.37
CA GLY A 286 18.30 7.90 -11.65
C GLY A 286 18.56 8.43 -13.07
N GLY A 287 18.96 7.56 -14.00
CA GLY A 287 19.17 7.94 -15.40
C GLY A 287 17.85 8.06 -16.15
N GLN A 288 17.64 9.18 -16.83
CA GLN A 288 16.60 9.32 -17.86
C GLN A 288 17.25 9.23 -19.25
N PRO A 289 16.59 8.63 -20.26
CA PRO A 289 15.26 8.01 -20.21
C PRO A 289 15.28 6.61 -19.56
N LEU A 290 14.16 6.24 -18.91
CA LEU A 290 13.98 4.89 -18.38
C LEU A 290 13.75 3.87 -19.49
N THR A 291 14.31 2.69 -19.29
CA THR A 291 14.34 1.61 -20.27
C THR A 291 13.58 0.37 -19.78
N SER A 292 13.32 -0.55 -20.71
CA SER A 292 12.80 -1.88 -20.40
C SER A 292 13.61 -2.66 -19.35
N HIS A 293 14.92 -2.41 -19.19
CA HIS A 293 15.70 -3.01 -18.12
C HIS A 293 15.30 -2.47 -16.75
N ASP A 294 14.98 -1.18 -16.63
CA ASP A 294 14.53 -0.57 -15.37
C ASP A 294 13.19 -1.16 -14.92
N ALA A 295 12.28 -1.39 -15.86
CA ALA A 295 11.05 -2.13 -15.62
C ALA A 295 11.31 -3.55 -15.07
N ILE A 296 12.27 -4.27 -15.64
CA ILE A 296 12.65 -5.60 -15.15
C ILE A 296 13.27 -5.52 -13.75
N HIS A 297 14.11 -4.52 -13.48
CA HIS A 297 14.74 -4.33 -12.17
C HIS A 297 13.71 -4.09 -11.08
N VAL A 298 12.72 -3.20 -11.30
CA VAL A 298 11.69 -2.93 -10.28
C VAL A 298 10.83 -4.16 -10.00
N GLU A 299 10.44 -4.93 -11.02
CA GLU A 299 9.68 -6.16 -10.82
C GLU A 299 10.47 -7.19 -10.00
N ARG A 300 11.77 -7.35 -10.29
CA ARG A 300 12.65 -8.22 -9.50
C ARG A 300 12.79 -7.74 -8.07
N GLY A 301 12.94 -6.43 -7.85
CA GLY A 301 13.04 -5.83 -6.53
C GLY A 301 11.80 -6.06 -5.68
N LEU A 302 10.60 -5.91 -6.27
CA LEU A 302 9.33 -6.16 -5.58
C LEU A 302 9.17 -7.64 -5.20
N ILE A 303 9.55 -8.56 -6.11
CA ILE A 303 9.55 -10.00 -5.83
C ILE A 303 10.53 -10.33 -4.69
N GLU A 304 11.73 -9.75 -4.70
CA GLU A 304 12.73 -9.94 -3.65
C GLU A 304 12.21 -9.46 -2.28
N LEU A 305 11.68 -8.24 -2.21
CA LEU A 305 11.09 -7.65 -1.00
C LEU A 305 9.98 -8.56 -0.44
N LYS A 306 9.09 -9.05 -1.30
CA LYS A 306 8.01 -9.98 -0.92
C LYS A 306 8.54 -11.34 -0.48
N LYS A 307 9.54 -11.88 -1.15
CA LYS A 307 10.13 -13.20 -0.84
C LYS A 307 10.84 -13.20 0.52
N LEU A 308 11.53 -12.12 0.84
CA LEU A 308 12.17 -11.91 2.14
C LEU A 308 11.15 -11.53 3.22
N GLY A 309 9.94 -11.14 2.85
CA GLY A 309 8.91 -10.74 3.80
C GLY A 309 9.28 -9.47 4.57
N ILE A 310 10.01 -8.54 3.93
CA ILE A 310 10.55 -7.32 4.56
C ILE A 310 9.46 -6.55 5.32
N GLU A 311 8.29 -6.32 4.71
CA GLU A 311 7.16 -5.64 5.37
C GLU A 311 6.75 -6.31 6.69
N THR A 312 6.66 -7.65 6.69
CA THR A 312 6.28 -8.41 7.89
C THR A 312 7.38 -8.36 8.95
N GLN A 313 8.65 -8.37 8.55
CA GLN A 313 9.77 -8.24 9.47
C GLN A 313 9.80 -6.84 10.10
N LEU A 314 9.65 -5.79 9.29
CA LEU A 314 9.56 -4.40 9.74
C LEU A 314 8.41 -4.20 10.73
N TRP A 315 7.21 -4.70 10.41
CA TRP A 315 6.07 -4.65 11.32
C TRP A 315 6.40 -5.29 12.68
N LYS A 316 7.05 -6.47 12.68
CA LYS A 316 7.43 -7.16 13.92
C LYS A 316 8.46 -6.38 14.73
N GLU A 317 9.49 -5.82 14.09
CA GLU A 317 10.54 -5.05 14.77
C GLU A 317 9.99 -3.74 15.36
N THR A 318 9.16 -2.98 14.61
CA THR A 318 8.52 -1.77 15.14
C THR A 318 7.62 -2.08 16.35
N ARG A 319 6.93 -3.23 16.34
CA ARG A 319 6.03 -3.66 17.42
C ARG A 319 6.74 -4.36 18.58
N ARG A 320 8.00 -4.78 18.42
CA ARG A 320 8.78 -5.47 19.46
C ARG A 320 8.91 -4.66 20.75
N LEU A 321 9.01 -3.33 20.63
CA LEU A 321 9.12 -2.40 21.76
C LEU A 321 7.80 -2.20 22.52
N VAL A 322 6.67 -2.57 21.92
CA VAL A 322 5.33 -2.42 22.50
C VAL A 322 4.93 -3.66 23.31
N ASP A 323 5.66 -4.77 23.19
CA ASP A 323 5.37 -6.01 23.92
C ASP A 323 6.12 -6.09 25.28
N PRO A 324 5.42 -5.96 26.43
CA PRO A 324 6.04 -6.02 27.76
C PRO A 324 6.70 -7.37 28.09
N GLU A 325 6.32 -8.47 27.43
CA GLU A 325 6.98 -9.77 27.58
C GLU A 325 8.41 -9.75 27.03
N ASN A 326 8.65 -9.00 25.94
CA ASN A 326 9.98 -8.84 25.36
C ASN A 326 10.84 -7.82 26.11
N THR A 327 10.24 -6.75 26.65
CA THR A 327 10.98 -5.78 27.49
C THR A 327 11.51 -6.45 28.75
N LYS A 328 10.73 -7.37 29.37
CA LYS A 328 11.17 -8.18 30.52
C LYS A 328 12.25 -9.21 30.15
N LYS A 329 12.21 -9.79 28.95
CA LYS A 329 13.27 -10.69 28.45
C LYS A 329 14.57 -9.94 28.18
N MET A 330 14.51 -8.79 27.50
CA MET A 330 15.69 -7.97 27.23
C MET A 330 16.33 -7.39 28.50
N GLN A 331 15.52 -7.04 29.51
CA GLN A 331 16.04 -6.64 30.83
C GLN A 331 16.71 -7.78 31.59
N LYS A 332 16.31 -9.04 31.35
CA LYS A 332 16.98 -10.22 31.92
C LYS A 332 18.25 -10.60 31.16
N GLU A 333 18.31 -10.36 29.85
CA GLU A 333 19.48 -10.66 29.01
C GLU A 333 20.58 -9.61 29.14
N ASN A 334 20.24 -8.33 29.34
CA ASN A 334 21.21 -7.24 29.58
C ASN A 334 21.62 -7.10 31.06
N GLY A 335 21.16 -8.00 31.93
CA GLY A 335 21.39 -8.00 33.37
C GLY A 335 22.43 -9.00 33.86
N PHE A 336 23.26 -9.55 32.97
CA PHE A 336 24.35 -10.47 33.30
C PHE A 336 25.74 -9.85 33.05
#